data_AF-A0A0H5DNS0-F1
#
_entry.id   AF-A0A0H5DNS0-F1
#
_cell.length_a   1.000
_cell.length_b   1.000
_cell.length_c   1.000
_cell.angle_alpha   90.00
_cell.angle_beta   90.00
_cell.angle_gamma   90.00
#
_symmetry.space_group_name_H-M   'P 1'
#
loop_
_entity.id
_entity.type
_entity.pdbx_description
1 polymer ?
#
loop_
_entity_poly.entity_id
_entity_poly.type
_entity_poly.pdbx_seq_one_letter_code
_entity_poly.pdbx_strand_id
1 'polypeptide(L)'
;MTLYRILIAIFFSAGLTSVQGEVLPMPLAEVWHYGDALNIEAGLIPKRHLREGQIWANLCFVLDRPFFDGVELKEITKKNSYPLKETNILAFNEHKAALATALTLKYYITEGHRLAACGREESARVVVQVHRNSTGQAHLNLLRKLLELMELKADETALTERGESLTFLEHQVILELRFGVLPSAFEGAHIVISIGMAAGLHPEWKSGTVLMPYRFIPFDIHSMALLPSLSYEVKNHLCEALDAILAKQDPQLIEQINKGFASLNPAKINEQTKPLTKEDFHDARLLQVNGLFNPSEMPGEAALIR
;
A
#
# COMPACT_ATOMS: atom_id res chain seq x y z
N MET A 1 16.80 8.81 -11.80
CA MET A 1 15.66 8.22 -12.56
C MET A 1 16.08 7.11 -13.53
N THR A 2 17.31 7.11 -14.06
CA THR A 2 17.74 6.19 -15.13
C THR A 2 18.04 4.76 -14.66
N LEU A 3 18.62 4.56 -13.47
CA LEU A 3 18.94 3.21 -12.95
C LEU A 3 17.69 2.35 -12.62
N TYR A 4 16.61 2.99 -12.15
CA TYR A 4 15.38 2.32 -11.73
C TYR A 4 14.59 1.75 -12.93
N ARG A 5 14.60 2.47 -14.07
CA ARG A 5 14.01 1.98 -15.32
C ARG A 5 14.79 0.79 -15.90
N ILE A 6 16.11 0.76 -15.70
CA ILE A 6 16.97 -0.33 -16.17
C ILE A 6 16.70 -1.62 -15.38
N LEU A 7 16.54 -1.55 -14.06
CA LEU A 7 16.16 -2.71 -13.24
C LEU A 7 14.79 -3.26 -13.64
N ILE A 8 13.79 -2.39 -13.80
CA ILE A 8 12.44 -2.78 -14.24
C ILE A 8 12.43 -3.41 -15.65
N ALA A 9 13.19 -2.87 -16.59
CA ALA A 9 13.30 -3.41 -17.95
C ALA A 9 14.04 -4.75 -18.01
N ILE A 10 15.08 -4.94 -17.18
CA ILE A 10 15.81 -6.23 -17.07
C ILE A 10 14.89 -7.34 -16.50
N PHE A 11 13.88 -6.98 -15.70
CA PHE A 11 12.94 -7.96 -15.12
C PHE A 11 11.98 -8.58 -16.13
N PHE A 12 11.65 -7.88 -17.21
CA PHE A 12 10.86 -8.46 -18.30
C PHE A 12 11.75 -9.21 -19.29
N SER A 13 12.96 -8.73 -19.59
CA SER A 13 13.83 -9.37 -20.58
C SER A 13 14.40 -10.72 -20.14
N ALA A 14 14.64 -10.94 -18.84
CA ALA A 14 15.15 -12.23 -18.33
C ALA A 14 14.08 -13.34 -18.21
N GLY A 15 12.78 -12.99 -18.25
CA GLY A 15 11.66 -13.94 -18.21
C GLY A 15 10.94 -14.12 -19.55
N LEU A 16 11.32 -13.36 -20.59
CA LEU A 16 10.72 -13.40 -21.94
C LEU A 16 11.38 -14.43 -22.87
N THR A 17 12.06 -15.46 -22.34
CA THR A 17 12.42 -16.64 -23.13
C THR A 17 11.16 -17.43 -23.44
N SER A 18 10.53 -17.11 -24.57
CA SER A 18 9.46 -17.85 -25.26
C SER A 18 8.49 -18.59 -24.33
N VAL A 19 7.56 -17.88 -23.70
CA VAL A 19 6.30 -18.52 -23.30
C VAL A 19 5.59 -18.89 -24.61
N GLN A 20 5.72 -20.15 -25.04
CA GLN A 20 4.93 -20.72 -26.12
C GLN A 20 3.50 -20.92 -25.59
N GLY A 21 2.74 -19.84 -25.57
CA GLY A 21 1.33 -19.80 -25.19
C GLY A 21 0.50 -19.13 -26.29
N GLU A 22 -0.77 -19.49 -26.37
CA GLU A 22 -1.74 -18.80 -27.23
C GLU A 22 -1.87 -17.35 -26.74
N VAL A 23 -1.62 -16.38 -27.62
CA VAL A 23 -1.77 -14.96 -27.29
C VAL A 23 -3.21 -14.56 -27.58
N LEU A 24 -3.99 -14.32 -26.54
CA LEU A 24 -5.40 -13.94 -26.67
C LEU A 24 -5.58 -12.44 -26.41
N PRO A 25 -6.11 -11.66 -27.38
CA PRO A 25 -6.45 -10.27 -27.12
C PRO A 25 -7.69 -10.20 -26.22
N MET A 26 -7.70 -9.26 -25.29
CA MET A 26 -8.86 -8.91 -24.48
C MET A 26 -9.02 -7.40 -24.44
N PRO A 27 -10.24 -6.84 -24.42
CA PRO A 27 -10.43 -5.41 -24.18
C PRO A 27 -9.72 -4.96 -22.90
N LEU A 28 -9.06 -3.82 -22.95
CA LEU A 28 -8.30 -3.29 -21.81
C LEU A 28 -9.22 -3.04 -20.60
N ALA A 29 -10.47 -2.66 -20.86
CA ALA A 29 -11.51 -2.50 -19.83
C ALA A 29 -11.99 -3.82 -19.22
N GLU A 30 -11.59 -4.98 -19.73
CA GLU A 30 -11.93 -6.32 -19.18
C GLU A 30 -10.78 -6.90 -18.34
N VAL A 31 -9.63 -6.22 -18.27
CA VAL A 31 -8.46 -6.67 -17.50
C VAL A 31 -8.78 -6.87 -16.01
N TRP A 32 -9.82 -6.22 -15.49
CA TRP A 32 -10.28 -6.41 -14.11
C TRP A 32 -10.76 -7.82 -13.78
N HIS A 33 -11.14 -8.63 -14.79
CA HIS A 33 -11.48 -10.04 -14.59
C HIS A 33 -10.30 -10.84 -14.01
N TYR A 34 -9.07 -10.42 -14.31
CA TYR A 34 -7.86 -11.07 -13.83
C TYR A 34 -7.31 -10.46 -12.54
N GLY A 35 -7.38 -9.14 -12.38
CA GLY A 35 -6.91 -8.47 -11.17
C GLY A 35 -7.77 -7.27 -10.82
N ASP A 36 -8.05 -7.13 -9.53
CA ASP A 36 -9.02 -6.19 -8.99
C ASP A 36 -8.47 -4.75 -8.90
N ALA A 37 -7.13 -4.60 -8.90
CA ALA A 37 -6.45 -3.30 -8.98
C ALA A 37 -5.01 -3.43 -9.51
N LEU A 38 -4.37 -2.31 -9.87
CA LEU A 38 -2.99 -2.24 -10.37
C LEU A 38 -2.07 -1.63 -9.32
N ASN A 39 -0.88 -2.21 -9.14
CA ASN A 39 0.12 -1.71 -8.21
C ASN A 39 1.54 -1.81 -8.79
N ILE A 40 2.37 -0.79 -8.54
CA ILE A 40 3.73 -0.69 -9.09
C ILE A 40 4.78 -1.35 -8.18
N GLU A 41 4.60 -1.34 -6.86
CA GLU A 41 5.70 -1.62 -5.91
C GLU A 41 5.40 -2.79 -4.96
N ALA A 42 4.13 -3.02 -4.63
CA ALA A 42 3.75 -3.81 -3.46
C ALA A 42 4.05 -5.31 -3.57
N GLY A 43 3.90 -5.91 -4.75
CA GLY A 43 4.19 -7.33 -4.93
C GLY A 43 5.68 -7.64 -4.99
N LEU A 44 6.54 -6.64 -5.18
CA LEU A 44 7.98 -6.83 -5.33
C LEU A 44 8.69 -7.02 -3.99
N ILE A 45 8.22 -6.32 -2.95
CA ILE A 45 8.79 -6.40 -1.59
C ILE A 45 8.79 -7.85 -1.08
N PRO A 46 7.63 -8.52 -0.92
CA PRO A 46 7.60 -9.88 -0.40
C PRO A 46 8.28 -10.89 -1.33
N LYS A 47 8.23 -10.68 -2.64
CA LYS A 47 8.80 -11.64 -3.61
C LYS A 47 10.33 -11.61 -3.64
N ARG A 48 10.98 -10.49 -3.34
CA ARG A 48 12.43 -10.30 -3.59
C ARG A 48 13.24 -9.79 -2.43
N HIS A 49 12.60 -9.15 -1.46
CA HIS A 49 13.31 -8.44 -0.41
C HIS A 49 13.07 -9.04 0.97
N LEU A 50 11.96 -9.75 1.15
CA LEU A 50 11.70 -10.44 2.40
C LEU A 50 12.36 -11.82 2.42
N ARG A 51 12.96 -12.13 3.57
CA ARG A 51 13.54 -13.42 3.92
C ARG A 51 12.47 -14.30 4.56
N GLU A 52 12.74 -15.60 4.57
CA GLU A 52 11.91 -16.56 5.30
C GLU A 52 11.77 -16.16 6.77
N GLY A 53 10.57 -16.31 7.33
CA GLY A 53 10.25 -15.94 8.72
C GLY A 53 9.87 -14.48 8.94
N GLN A 54 10.11 -13.57 7.98
CA GLN A 54 9.62 -12.19 8.10
C GLN A 54 8.10 -12.11 7.87
N ILE A 55 7.41 -11.35 8.72
CA ILE A 55 5.98 -11.09 8.57
C ILE A 55 5.78 -9.92 7.60
N TRP A 56 4.94 -10.12 6.60
CA TRP A 56 4.52 -9.06 5.69
C TRP A 56 3.06 -8.69 5.90
N ALA A 57 2.80 -7.41 6.01
CA ALA A 57 1.48 -6.81 6.14
C ALA A 57 1.35 -5.72 5.08
N ASN A 58 0.32 -5.73 4.25
CA ASN A 58 0.16 -4.71 3.22
C ASN A 58 -1.24 -4.12 3.17
N LEU A 59 -1.34 -2.85 3.57
CA LEU A 59 -2.56 -2.06 3.55
C LEU A 59 -2.52 -1.17 2.31
N CYS A 60 -3.36 -1.47 1.33
CA CYS A 60 -3.37 -0.76 0.05
C CYS A 60 -4.69 -0.02 -0.15
N PHE A 61 -4.66 1.23 -0.62
CA PHE A 61 -5.87 1.99 -0.90
C PHE A 61 -6.06 2.21 -2.40
N VAL A 62 -7.30 2.07 -2.88
CA VAL A 62 -7.66 2.49 -4.23
C VAL A 62 -7.54 4.02 -4.29
N LEU A 63 -6.66 4.55 -5.14
CA LEU A 63 -6.48 5.98 -5.30
C LEU A 63 -7.34 6.48 -6.45
N ASP A 64 -7.03 6.04 -7.66
CA ASP A 64 -7.72 6.39 -8.90
C ASP A 64 -8.42 5.18 -9.53
N ARG A 65 -9.35 5.44 -10.45
CA ARG A 65 -10.17 4.42 -11.13
C ARG A 65 -10.21 4.70 -12.63
N PRO A 66 -9.13 4.36 -13.36
CA PRO A 66 -8.88 4.87 -14.70
C PRO A 66 -9.98 4.52 -15.74
N PHE A 67 -10.73 3.43 -15.53
CA PHE A 67 -11.83 3.04 -16.43
C PHE A 67 -13.22 3.54 -16.01
N PHE A 68 -13.38 4.06 -14.79
CA PHE A 68 -14.71 4.38 -14.25
C PHE A 68 -14.92 5.87 -14.01
N ASP A 69 -13.90 6.56 -13.48
CA ASP A 69 -14.03 7.97 -13.12
C ASP A 69 -13.52 8.91 -14.21
N GLY A 70 -12.86 8.38 -15.24
CA GLY A 70 -12.22 9.17 -16.29
C GLY A 70 -11.08 10.06 -15.77
N VAL A 71 -10.64 9.86 -14.52
CA VAL A 71 -9.55 10.60 -13.88
C VAL A 71 -8.42 9.63 -13.58
N GLU A 72 -7.33 9.76 -14.34
CA GLU A 72 -6.11 8.99 -14.17
C GLU A 72 -5.17 9.62 -13.14
N LEU A 73 -4.29 8.82 -12.52
CA LEU A 73 -3.27 9.29 -11.58
C LEU A 73 -2.41 10.44 -12.13
N LYS A 74 -2.14 10.48 -13.44
CA LYS A 74 -1.40 11.58 -14.09
C LYS A 74 -2.16 12.90 -13.97
N GLU A 75 -3.47 12.88 -14.19
CA GLU A 75 -4.31 14.07 -14.06
C GLU A 75 -4.43 14.54 -12.62
N ILE A 76 -4.63 13.60 -11.68
CA ILE A 76 -4.62 13.90 -10.24
C ILE A 76 -3.31 14.58 -9.89
N THR A 77 -2.18 14.03 -10.32
CA THR A 77 -0.86 14.61 -10.03
C THR A 77 -0.69 16.02 -10.61
N LYS A 78 -1.17 16.29 -11.81
CA LYS A 78 -1.08 17.62 -12.45
C LYS A 78 -1.97 18.67 -11.78
N LYS A 79 -3.17 18.28 -11.34
CA LYS A 79 -4.18 19.19 -10.77
C LYS A 79 -4.07 19.31 -9.23
N ASN A 80 -3.27 18.46 -8.58
CA ASN A 80 -3.18 18.39 -7.14
C ASN A 80 -2.39 19.58 -6.55
N SER A 81 -3.10 20.42 -5.79
CA SER A 81 -2.54 21.52 -5.00
C SER A 81 -2.19 21.12 -3.56
N TYR A 82 -2.46 19.86 -3.16
CA TYR A 82 -2.29 19.38 -1.80
C TYR A 82 -1.00 18.56 -1.60
N PRO A 83 -0.47 18.43 -0.37
CA PRO A 83 0.69 17.58 -0.10
C PRO A 83 0.48 16.09 -0.41
N LEU A 84 -0.76 15.61 -0.26
CA LEU A 84 -1.18 14.24 -0.53
C LEU A 84 -2.17 14.24 -1.71
N LYS A 85 -2.04 13.26 -2.61
CA LYS A 85 -2.80 13.23 -3.88
C LYS A 85 -4.28 12.89 -3.66
N GLU A 86 -4.52 12.00 -2.70
CA GLU A 86 -5.82 11.55 -2.21
C GLU A 86 -6.70 12.70 -1.71
N THR A 87 -6.10 13.80 -1.25
CA THR A 87 -6.81 15.01 -0.83
C THR A 87 -7.55 15.69 -1.98
N ASN A 88 -7.05 15.56 -3.21
CA ASN A 88 -7.70 16.10 -4.40
C ASN A 88 -8.88 15.23 -4.89
N ILE A 89 -9.07 14.04 -4.32
CA ILE A 89 -10.10 13.08 -4.77
C ILE A 89 -11.28 13.17 -3.80
N LEU A 90 -12.41 13.69 -4.31
CA LEU A 90 -13.61 13.93 -3.50
C LEU A 90 -14.20 12.64 -2.92
N ALA A 91 -14.11 11.51 -3.63
CA ALA A 91 -14.64 10.24 -3.15
C ALA A 91 -13.73 9.55 -2.12
N PHE A 92 -12.47 9.96 -1.98
CA PHE A 92 -11.52 9.32 -1.08
C PHE A 92 -11.72 9.82 0.35
N ASN A 93 -12.35 9.03 1.22
CA ASN A 93 -12.51 9.40 2.63
C ASN A 93 -11.17 9.26 3.39
N GLU A 94 -10.53 10.38 3.68
CA GLU A 94 -9.22 10.41 4.34
C GLU A 94 -9.26 9.94 5.79
N HIS A 95 -10.37 10.22 6.50
CA HIS A 95 -10.56 9.78 7.88
C HIS A 95 -10.64 8.26 7.97
N LYS A 96 -11.33 7.63 7.02
CA LYS A 96 -11.42 6.17 6.92
C LYS A 96 -10.04 5.55 6.69
N ALA A 97 -9.27 6.11 5.74
CA ALA A 97 -7.91 5.64 5.46
C ALA A 97 -6.95 5.85 6.65
N ALA A 98 -7.07 6.99 7.34
CA ALA A 98 -6.34 7.30 8.55
C ALA A 98 -6.65 6.29 9.67
N LEU A 99 -7.93 5.96 9.89
CA LEU A 99 -8.34 4.97 10.90
C LEU A 99 -7.83 3.57 10.56
N ALA A 100 -7.97 3.12 9.31
CA ALA A 100 -7.44 1.82 8.90
C ALA A 100 -5.92 1.72 9.13
N THR A 101 -5.20 2.80 8.81
CA THR A 101 -3.75 2.90 9.02
C THR A 101 -3.40 2.89 10.50
N ALA A 102 -4.09 3.71 11.31
CA ALA A 102 -3.87 3.82 12.75
C ALA A 102 -4.08 2.47 13.44
N LEU A 103 -5.20 1.78 13.19
CA LEU A 103 -5.48 0.47 13.79
C LEU A 103 -4.42 -0.57 13.43
N THR A 104 -3.99 -0.56 12.16
CA THR A 104 -2.91 -1.43 11.68
C THR A 104 -1.62 -1.17 12.45
N LEU A 105 -1.19 0.10 12.56
CA LEU A 105 0.00 0.47 13.32
C LEU A 105 -0.13 0.11 14.79
N LYS A 106 -1.24 0.46 15.44
CA LYS A 106 -1.52 0.14 16.86
C LYS A 106 -1.38 -1.35 17.13
N TYR A 107 -1.93 -2.19 16.25
CA TYR A 107 -1.81 -3.63 16.36
C TYR A 107 -0.34 -4.10 16.30
N TYR A 108 0.41 -3.70 15.26
CA TYR A 108 1.80 -4.17 15.12
C TYR A 108 2.78 -3.55 16.11
N ILE A 109 2.48 -2.37 16.66
CA ILE A 109 3.26 -1.80 17.76
C ILE A 109 3.00 -2.58 19.05
N THR A 110 1.73 -2.85 19.38
CA THR A 110 1.36 -3.49 20.65
C THR A 110 1.62 -5.00 20.66
N GLU A 111 1.54 -5.67 19.51
CA GLU A 111 1.72 -7.13 19.38
C GLU A 111 3.04 -7.53 18.72
N GLY A 112 3.82 -6.57 18.23
CA GLY A 112 4.98 -6.82 17.37
C GLY A 112 6.03 -7.74 17.99
N HIS A 113 6.35 -7.55 19.27
CA HIS A 113 7.28 -8.39 20.02
C HIS A 113 6.85 -9.85 20.06
N ARG A 114 5.58 -10.10 20.40
CA ARG A 114 4.98 -11.44 20.43
C ARG A 114 4.92 -12.07 19.04
N LEU A 115 4.52 -11.30 18.03
CA LEU A 115 4.43 -11.78 16.64
C LEU A 115 5.80 -12.17 16.07
N ALA A 116 6.83 -11.40 16.39
CA ALA A 116 8.21 -11.67 15.98
C ALA A 116 8.88 -12.81 16.78
N ALA A 117 8.24 -13.29 17.85
CA ALA A 117 8.79 -14.30 18.76
C ALA A 117 10.18 -13.92 19.33
N CYS A 118 10.39 -12.63 19.60
CA CYS A 118 11.65 -12.12 20.14
C CYS A 118 11.89 -12.60 21.58
N GLY A 119 13.17 -12.71 21.96
CA GLY A 119 13.54 -12.97 23.35
C GLY A 119 13.11 -11.84 24.30
N ARG A 120 13.07 -12.11 25.60
CA ARG A 120 12.63 -11.13 26.63
C ARG A 120 13.44 -9.83 26.63
N GLU A 121 14.72 -9.90 26.27
CA GLU A 121 15.63 -8.74 26.26
C GLU A 121 15.81 -8.15 24.85
N GLU A 122 15.08 -8.66 23.86
CA GLU A 122 15.17 -8.23 22.46
C GLU A 122 13.94 -7.42 22.07
N SER A 123 14.13 -6.38 21.26
CA SER A 123 13.02 -5.63 20.68
C SER A 123 12.68 -6.16 19.29
N ALA A 124 11.38 -6.28 18.99
CA ALA A 124 10.94 -6.54 17.63
C ALA A 124 11.14 -5.30 16.76
N ARG A 125 11.73 -5.52 15.60
CA ARG A 125 11.99 -4.48 14.60
C ARG A 125 10.90 -4.49 13.54
N VAL A 126 10.09 -3.43 13.52
CA VAL A 126 8.95 -3.26 12.62
C VAL A 126 9.25 -2.13 11.64
N VAL A 127 9.24 -2.42 10.35
CA VAL A 127 9.49 -1.41 9.30
C VAL A 127 8.17 -1.05 8.62
N VAL A 128 7.77 0.21 8.69
CA VAL A 128 6.63 0.75 7.94
C VAL A 128 7.16 1.42 6.68
N GLN A 129 6.74 0.90 5.54
CA GLN A 129 7.19 1.30 4.22
C GLN A 129 6.05 1.94 3.44
N VAL A 130 6.15 3.24 3.18
CA VAL A 130 5.20 3.96 2.32
C VAL A 130 5.65 3.88 0.85
N HIS A 131 4.78 3.43 -0.05
CA HIS A 131 5.09 3.25 -1.48
C HIS A 131 4.95 4.57 -2.25
N ARG A 132 5.69 5.59 -1.81
CA ARG A 132 5.68 6.94 -2.40
C ARG A 132 7.05 7.58 -2.34
N ASN A 133 7.55 8.04 -3.50
CA ASN A 133 8.76 8.84 -3.58
C ASN A 133 8.46 10.34 -3.39
N SER A 134 7.59 10.93 -4.23
CA SER A 134 7.40 12.39 -4.27
C SER A 134 6.63 12.97 -3.08
N THR A 135 5.71 12.21 -2.49
CA THR A 135 4.91 12.64 -1.32
C THR A 135 5.19 11.78 -0.08
N GLY A 136 6.30 11.04 -0.09
CA GLY A 136 6.69 10.14 1.00
C GLY A 136 6.82 10.87 2.34
N GLN A 137 7.47 12.03 2.37
CA GLN A 137 7.63 12.82 3.59
C GLN A 137 6.30 13.32 4.16
N ALA A 138 5.38 13.78 3.31
CA ALA A 138 4.04 14.20 3.74
C ALA A 138 3.27 13.02 4.37
N HIS A 139 3.44 11.82 3.82
CA HIS A 139 2.84 10.61 4.37
C HIS A 139 3.50 10.20 5.69
N LEU A 140 4.83 10.32 5.84
CA LEU A 140 5.48 10.09 7.13
C LEU A 140 4.98 11.05 8.21
N ASN A 141 4.76 12.32 7.87
CA ASN A 141 4.16 13.29 8.79
C ASN A 141 2.74 12.89 9.21
N LEU A 142 1.96 12.30 8.29
CA LEU A 142 0.66 11.73 8.62
C LEU A 142 0.80 10.57 9.61
N LEU A 143 1.73 9.63 9.37
CA LEU A 143 1.95 8.50 10.29
C LEU A 143 2.34 8.98 11.69
N ARG A 144 3.21 9.98 11.82
CA ARG A 144 3.54 10.60 13.13
C ARG A 144 2.32 11.12 13.84
N LYS A 145 1.49 11.90 13.13
CA LYS A 145 0.26 12.44 13.68
C LYS A 145 -0.68 11.32 14.14
N LEU A 146 -0.78 10.22 13.40
CA LEU A 146 -1.57 9.07 13.83
C LEU A 146 -0.99 8.42 15.10
N LEU A 147 0.32 8.28 15.22
CA LEU A 147 0.97 7.77 16.43
C LEU A 147 0.67 8.64 17.66
N GLU A 148 0.73 9.96 17.51
CA GLU A 148 0.34 10.92 18.55
C GLU A 148 -1.13 10.77 18.95
N LEU A 149 -2.04 10.65 17.97
CA LEU A 149 -3.47 10.45 18.23
C LEU A 149 -3.77 9.11 18.91
N MET A 150 -2.94 8.08 18.72
CA MET A 150 -3.11 6.79 19.41
C MET A 150 -2.59 6.80 20.86
N GLU A 151 -2.08 7.94 21.33
CA GLU A 151 -1.45 8.11 22.65
C GLU A 151 -0.24 7.17 22.87
N LEU A 152 0.33 6.64 21.79
CA LEU A 152 1.54 5.83 21.80
C LEU A 152 2.75 6.76 21.83
N LYS A 153 3.37 6.91 22.99
CA LYS A 153 4.57 7.74 23.16
C LYS A 153 5.80 6.90 22.89
N ALA A 154 6.60 7.32 21.90
CA ALA A 154 7.93 6.76 21.72
C ALA A 154 8.86 7.29 22.83
N ASP A 155 9.65 6.40 23.41
CA ASP A 155 10.66 6.72 24.42
C ASP A 155 11.90 7.37 23.79
N GLU A 156 12.24 6.92 22.58
CA GLU A 156 13.38 7.43 21.82
C GLU A 156 13.01 7.66 20.36
N THR A 157 13.63 8.67 19.75
CA THR A 157 13.47 8.98 18.32
C THR A 157 14.82 9.27 17.69
N ALA A 158 15.13 8.56 16.60
CA ALA A 158 16.35 8.78 15.81
C ALA A 158 15.99 9.06 14.34
N LEU A 159 16.67 10.04 13.75
CA LEU A 159 16.55 10.34 12.32
C LEU A 159 17.39 9.36 11.50
N THR A 160 16.91 9.02 10.32
CA THR A 160 17.63 8.19 9.33
C THR A 160 17.65 8.89 7.98
N GLU A 161 18.41 8.37 7.02
CA GLU A 161 18.57 9.00 5.69
C GLU A 161 17.22 9.25 4.97
N ARG A 162 16.21 8.39 5.20
CA ARG A 162 14.89 8.46 4.55
C ARG A 162 13.74 8.10 5.49
N GLY A 163 13.78 8.65 6.70
CA GLY A 163 12.70 8.55 7.67
C GLY A 163 13.21 8.58 9.10
N GLU A 164 12.58 7.83 9.99
CA GLU A 164 12.90 7.84 11.42
C GLU A 164 12.77 6.46 12.05
N SER A 165 13.35 6.32 13.23
CA SER A 165 13.22 5.17 14.11
C SER A 165 12.63 5.64 15.42
N LEU A 166 11.59 4.95 15.88
CA LEU A 166 10.85 5.23 17.11
C LEU A 166 10.91 4.00 17.99
N THR A 167 11.39 4.15 19.23
CA THR A 167 11.46 3.04 20.19
C THR A 167 10.27 3.12 21.14
N PHE A 168 9.52 2.03 21.27
CA PHE A 168 8.43 1.86 22.24
C PHE A 168 8.84 0.79 23.25
N LEU A 169 9.43 1.20 24.37
CA LEU A 169 10.00 0.31 25.38
C LEU A 169 8.94 -0.54 26.06
N GLU A 170 7.76 0.04 26.34
CA GLU A 170 6.63 -0.69 26.93
C GLU A 170 6.20 -1.91 26.08
N HIS A 171 6.31 -1.78 24.76
CA HIS A 171 5.93 -2.83 23.81
C HIS A 171 7.12 -3.63 23.27
N GLN A 172 8.34 -3.29 23.68
CA GLN A 172 9.58 -3.87 23.16
C GLN A 172 9.61 -3.87 21.62
N VAL A 173 9.26 -2.72 21.01
CA VAL A 173 9.21 -2.54 19.56
C VAL A 173 10.05 -1.35 19.13
N ILE A 174 10.83 -1.54 18.08
CA ILE A 174 11.48 -0.48 17.31
C ILE A 174 10.72 -0.34 16.00
N LEU A 175 10.08 0.82 15.80
CA LEU A 175 9.32 1.15 14.61
C LEU A 175 10.13 2.06 13.69
N GLU A 176 10.45 1.58 12.50
CA GLU A 176 11.14 2.35 11.48
C GLU A 176 10.16 2.83 10.41
N LEU A 177 9.96 4.14 10.32
CA LEU A 177 9.15 4.72 9.23
C LEU A 177 10.04 5.04 8.05
N ARG A 178 9.67 4.58 6.85
CA ARG A 178 10.42 4.72 5.60
C ARG A 178 9.48 5.06 4.44
N PHE A 179 10.01 5.75 3.43
CA PHE A 179 9.30 5.99 2.17
C PHE A 179 10.16 5.67 0.95
N GLY A 180 9.51 5.20 -0.11
CA GLY A 180 10.16 4.68 -1.33
C GLY A 180 10.87 3.35 -1.10
N VAL A 181 11.05 2.54 -2.15
CA VAL A 181 11.61 1.18 -1.98
C VAL A 181 13.12 1.23 -1.71
N LEU A 182 13.52 0.86 -0.49
CA LEU A 182 14.91 0.74 -0.06
C LEU A 182 15.16 -0.70 0.41
N PRO A 183 15.68 -1.60 -0.43
CA PRO A 183 15.86 -3.01 -0.08
C PRO A 183 16.64 -3.24 1.22
N SER A 184 17.67 -2.41 1.49
CA SER A 184 18.46 -2.48 2.73
C SER A 184 17.65 -2.15 3.99
N ALA A 185 16.51 -1.45 3.88
CA ALA A 185 15.68 -1.12 5.03
C ALA A 185 15.00 -2.35 5.64
N PHE A 186 14.82 -3.43 4.87
CA PHE A 186 14.14 -4.64 5.33
C PHE A 186 15.08 -5.66 5.98
N GLU A 187 16.40 -5.46 5.85
CA GLU A 187 17.38 -6.35 6.44
C GLU A 187 17.30 -6.28 7.97
N GLY A 188 17.06 -7.41 8.62
CA GLY A 188 16.91 -7.50 10.08
C GLY A 188 15.57 -7.01 10.61
N ALA A 189 14.61 -6.65 9.74
CA ALA A 189 13.24 -6.44 10.17
C ALA A 189 12.60 -7.78 10.55
N HIS A 190 11.74 -7.79 11.57
CA HIS A 190 10.90 -8.95 11.87
C HIS A 190 9.56 -8.84 11.14
N ILE A 191 9.05 -7.61 11.05
CA ILE A 191 7.76 -7.28 10.44
C ILE A 191 7.95 -6.13 9.45
N VAL A 192 7.38 -6.26 8.26
CA VAL A 192 7.33 -5.21 7.24
C VAL A 192 5.88 -4.86 6.93
N ILE A 193 5.50 -3.62 7.21
CA ILE A 193 4.18 -3.06 6.94
C ILE A 193 4.27 -2.16 5.72
N SER A 194 3.74 -2.61 4.59
CA SER A 194 3.59 -1.82 3.38
C SER A 194 2.31 -0.98 3.44
N ILE A 195 2.43 0.31 3.18
CA ILE A 195 1.30 1.21 2.94
C ILE A 195 1.35 1.65 1.49
N GLY A 196 0.43 1.11 0.71
CA GLY A 196 0.41 1.21 -0.74
C GLY A 196 -0.80 1.95 -1.29
N MET A 197 -0.70 2.36 -2.56
CA MET A 197 -1.84 2.80 -3.34
C MET A 197 -1.94 1.98 -4.61
N ALA A 198 -3.15 1.78 -5.09
CA ALA A 198 -3.43 1.07 -6.32
C ALA A 198 -4.41 1.87 -7.20
N ALA A 199 -4.33 1.66 -8.51
CA ALA A 199 -5.38 2.08 -9.43
C ALA A 199 -6.46 0.99 -9.45
N GLY A 200 -7.70 1.33 -9.09
CA GLY A 200 -8.80 0.39 -8.98
C GLY A 200 -9.31 -0.06 -10.35
N LEU A 201 -9.45 -1.37 -10.52
CA LEU A 201 -9.99 -1.99 -11.72
C LEU A 201 -11.36 -2.64 -11.48
N HIS A 202 -11.65 -3.04 -10.24
CA HIS A 202 -12.93 -3.63 -9.89
C HIS A 202 -14.06 -2.57 -9.94
N PRO A 203 -15.18 -2.82 -10.65
CA PRO A 203 -16.23 -1.83 -10.88
C PRO A 203 -16.94 -1.35 -9.60
N GLU A 204 -17.02 -2.21 -8.59
CA GLU A 204 -17.71 -1.89 -7.34
C GLU A 204 -16.82 -1.13 -6.33
N TRP A 205 -15.50 -1.12 -6.54
CA TRP A 205 -14.57 -0.51 -5.60
C TRP A 205 -14.38 0.97 -5.94
N LYS A 206 -14.45 1.81 -4.91
CA LYS A 206 -14.35 3.27 -5.05
C LYS A 206 -12.98 3.73 -4.58
N SER A 207 -12.59 4.95 -4.94
CA SER A 207 -11.43 5.59 -4.31
C SER A 207 -11.58 5.57 -2.78
N GLY A 208 -10.53 5.19 -2.06
CA GLY A 208 -10.52 4.99 -0.61
C GLY A 208 -10.90 3.59 -0.14
N THR A 209 -11.32 2.68 -1.04
CA THR A 209 -11.50 1.26 -0.70
C THR A 209 -10.18 0.66 -0.20
N VAL A 210 -10.24 -0.08 0.91
CA VAL A 210 -9.08 -0.73 1.55
C VAL A 210 -8.90 -2.14 0.99
N LEU A 211 -7.72 -2.41 0.45
CA LEU A 211 -7.35 -3.65 -0.19
C LEU A 211 -6.27 -4.37 0.63
N MET A 212 -6.47 -5.66 0.83
CA MET A 212 -5.51 -6.59 1.43
C MET A 212 -5.07 -7.56 0.34
N PRO A 213 -3.99 -7.26 -0.39
CA PRO A 213 -3.62 -8.08 -1.52
C PRO A 213 -3.00 -9.40 -1.09
N TYR A 214 -3.42 -10.49 -1.74
CA TYR A 214 -2.94 -11.86 -1.47
C TYR A 214 -2.32 -12.52 -2.72
N ARG A 215 -2.62 -12.01 -3.91
CA ARG A 215 -2.10 -12.54 -5.18
C ARG A 215 -1.65 -11.43 -6.10
N PHE A 216 -0.56 -11.68 -6.81
CA PHE A 216 0.03 -10.75 -7.76
C PHE A 216 0.17 -11.39 -9.13
N ILE A 217 -0.25 -10.67 -10.16
CA ILE A 217 -0.19 -11.11 -11.56
C ILE A 217 0.61 -10.09 -12.35
N PRO A 218 1.76 -10.46 -12.95
CA PRO A 218 2.54 -9.52 -13.73
C PRO A 218 1.75 -8.98 -14.93
N PHE A 219 1.80 -7.66 -15.10
CA PHE A 219 1.21 -6.96 -16.24
C PHE A 219 2.19 -5.92 -16.79
N ASP A 220 2.69 -6.15 -18.00
CA ASP A 220 3.57 -5.20 -18.69
C ASP A 220 2.72 -4.15 -19.39
N ILE A 221 2.76 -2.91 -18.88
CA ILE A 221 1.96 -1.83 -19.46
C ILE A 221 2.51 -1.30 -20.77
N HIS A 222 3.77 -1.63 -21.13
CA HIS A 222 4.38 -1.18 -22.38
C HIS A 222 4.02 -2.11 -23.54
N SER A 223 4.04 -3.41 -23.29
CA SER A 223 3.63 -4.42 -24.27
C SER A 223 2.15 -4.82 -24.15
N MET A 224 1.43 -4.23 -23.18
CA MET A 224 0.05 -4.56 -22.82
C MET A 224 -0.13 -6.04 -22.51
N ALA A 225 0.90 -6.71 -21.99
CA ALA A 225 0.92 -8.15 -21.81
C ALA A 225 0.61 -8.55 -20.35
N LEU A 226 -0.49 -9.25 -20.14
CA LEU A 226 -0.83 -9.92 -18.89
C LEU A 226 -0.23 -11.32 -18.89
N LEU A 227 0.44 -11.69 -17.78
CA LEU A 227 1.15 -12.97 -17.66
C LEU A 227 0.59 -13.80 -16.49
N PRO A 228 -0.64 -14.38 -16.59
CA PRO A 228 -1.25 -15.14 -15.49
C PRO A 228 -0.43 -16.36 -15.06
N SER A 229 0.29 -16.98 -16.00
CA SER A 229 1.19 -18.11 -15.76
C SER A 229 2.34 -17.78 -14.81
N LEU A 230 2.71 -16.50 -14.68
CA LEU A 230 3.75 -16.00 -13.76
C LEU A 230 3.17 -15.42 -12.46
N SER A 231 1.87 -15.63 -12.21
CA SER A 231 1.23 -15.18 -10.99
C SER A 231 1.81 -15.88 -9.77
N TYR A 232 1.77 -15.19 -8.64
CA TYR A 232 2.29 -15.69 -7.37
C TYR A 232 1.43 -15.19 -6.22
N GLU A 233 1.30 -16.04 -5.20
CA GLU A 233 0.60 -15.71 -3.98
C GLU A 233 1.61 -15.26 -2.92
N VAL A 234 1.17 -14.33 -2.08
CA VAL A 234 1.95 -13.86 -0.94
C VAL A 234 1.01 -13.81 0.25
N LYS A 235 1.44 -14.42 1.35
CA LYS A 235 0.75 -14.31 2.62
C LYS A 235 0.81 -12.87 3.14
N ASN A 236 -0.33 -12.19 3.13
CA ASN A 236 -0.51 -10.90 3.78
C ASN A 236 -1.08 -11.14 5.19
N HIS A 237 -0.26 -10.93 6.22
CA HIS A 237 -0.64 -11.17 7.61
C HIS A 237 -1.83 -10.32 8.07
N LEU A 238 -2.13 -9.20 7.40
CA LEU A 238 -3.34 -8.42 7.69
C LEU A 238 -4.63 -9.24 7.52
N CYS A 239 -4.70 -10.14 6.54
CA CYS A 239 -5.88 -10.96 6.31
C CYS A 239 -6.16 -11.88 7.52
N GLU A 240 -5.11 -12.41 8.15
CA GLU A 240 -5.21 -13.28 9.34
C GLU A 240 -5.45 -12.48 10.62
N ALA A 241 -4.86 -11.29 10.70
CA ALA A 241 -4.92 -10.43 11.88
C ALA A 241 -6.10 -9.46 11.90
N LEU A 242 -6.95 -9.41 10.84
CA LEU A 242 -7.97 -8.38 10.67
C LEU A 242 -8.88 -8.23 11.89
N ASP A 243 -9.34 -9.33 12.47
CA ASP A 243 -10.23 -9.31 13.63
C ASP A 243 -9.55 -8.68 14.86
N ALA A 244 -8.28 -9.01 15.07
CA ALA A 244 -7.49 -8.45 16.15
C ALA A 244 -7.17 -6.96 15.91
N ILE A 245 -6.96 -6.56 14.66
CA ILE A 245 -6.78 -5.15 14.26
C ILE A 245 -8.06 -4.35 14.51
N LEU A 246 -9.21 -4.86 14.06
CA LEU A 246 -10.50 -4.23 14.27
C LEU A 246 -10.88 -4.16 15.76
N ALA A 247 -10.43 -5.12 16.57
CA ALA A 247 -10.61 -5.10 18.02
C ALA A 247 -9.78 -4.01 18.74
N LYS A 248 -8.78 -3.40 18.09
CA LYS A 248 -8.04 -2.24 18.64
C LYS A 248 -8.81 -0.92 18.48
N GLN A 249 -9.97 -0.94 17.83
CA GLN A 249 -10.84 0.23 17.71
C GLN A 249 -11.43 0.59 19.06
N ASP A 250 -11.34 1.87 19.40
CA ASP A 250 -12.03 2.44 20.55
C ASP A 250 -12.68 3.78 20.14
N PRO A 251 -13.78 4.18 20.80
CA PRO A 251 -14.49 5.41 20.45
C PRO A 251 -13.61 6.68 20.54
N GLN A 252 -12.65 6.70 21.48
CA GLN A 252 -11.77 7.85 21.68
C GLN A 252 -10.82 8.05 20.50
N LEU A 253 -10.21 6.97 19.98
CA LEU A 253 -9.36 7.03 18.79
C LEU A 253 -10.14 7.51 17.55
N ILE A 254 -11.37 7.02 17.37
CA ILE A 254 -12.23 7.44 16.26
C ILE A 254 -12.57 8.93 16.36
N GLU A 255 -12.91 9.38 17.57
CA GLU A 255 -13.16 10.79 17.85
C GLU A 255 -11.91 11.65 17.63
N GLN A 256 -10.75 11.19 18.09
CA GLN A 256 -9.45 11.83 17.91
C GLN A 256 -9.07 11.94 16.43
N ILE A 257 -9.35 10.92 15.61
CA ILE A 257 -9.16 10.99 14.15
C ILE A 257 -10.12 12.00 13.54
N ASN A 258 -11.42 11.96 13.87
CA ASN A 258 -12.42 12.88 13.32
C ASN A 258 -12.20 14.34 13.73
N LYS A 259 -11.62 14.60 14.92
CA LYS A 259 -11.30 15.95 15.40
C LYS A 259 -9.92 16.41 14.97
N GLY A 260 -8.95 15.50 15.01
CA GLY A 260 -7.54 15.77 14.79
C GLY A 260 -7.18 15.83 13.32
N PHE A 261 -7.88 15.10 12.46
CA PHE A 261 -7.72 15.15 11.02
C PHE A 261 -8.74 16.12 10.43
N ALA A 262 -8.29 17.16 9.73
CA ALA A 262 -9.14 18.05 8.96
C ALA A 262 -8.58 18.06 7.54
N SER A 263 -9.40 17.73 6.56
CA SER A 263 -8.96 17.70 5.17
C SER A 263 -8.48 19.09 4.74
N LEU A 264 -7.35 19.16 4.04
CA LEU A 264 -6.92 20.42 3.41
C LEU A 264 -7.81 20.81 2.23
N ASN A 265 -8.62 19.88 1.73
CA ASN A 265 -9.63 20.16 0.72
C ASN A 265 -10.93 20.63 1.40
N PRO A 266 -11.35 21.90 1.21
CA PRO A 266 -12.56 22.42 1.85
C PRO A 266 -13.83 21.64 1.48
N ALA A 267 -13.87 20.98 0.32
CA ALA A 267 -15.01 20.15 -0.08
C ALA A 267 -15.17 18.89 0.78
N LYS A 268 -14.13 18.50 1.54
CA LYS A 268 -14.08 17.32 2.39
C LYS A 268 -14.03 17.64 3.88
N ILE A 269 -14.21 18.91 4.25
CA ILE A 269 -14.04 19.39 5.64
C ILE A 269 -15.01 18.74 6.63
N ASN A 270 -16.17 18.29 6.15
CA ASN A 270 -17.20 17.63 6.96
C ASN A 270 -17.16 16.09 6.85
N GLU A 271 -16.20 15.53 6.12
CA GLU A 271 -16.03 14.08 6.10
C GLU A 271 -15.63 13.56 7.47
N GLN A 272 -16.11 12.38 7.82
CA GLN A 272 -15.77 11.70 9.06
C GLN A 272 -15.66 10.20 8.79
N THR A 273 -15.01 9.49 9.70
CA THR A 273 -15.02 8.03 9.75
C THR A 273 -15.93 7.53 10.86
N LYS A 274 -16.50 6.35 10.62
CA LYS A 274 -17.20 5.53 11.61
C LYS A 274 -16.27 4.37 12.02
N PRO A 275 -16.64 3.57 13.05
CA PRO A 275 -15.96 2.30 13.27
C PRO A 275 -15.94 1.48 11.98
N LEU A 276 -14.78 0.93 11.66
CA LEU A 276 -14.57 0.05 10.53
C LEU A 276 -15.11 -1.35 10.84
N THR A 277 -15.67 -2.01 9.84
CA THR A 277 -16.07 -3.42 9.88
C THR A 277 -15.21 -4.25 8.94
N LYS A 278 -15.39 -5.57 8.93
CA LYS A 278 -14.71 -6.43 7.95
C LYS A 278 -15.09 -6.08 6.51
N GLU A 279 -16.28 -5.54 6.29
CA GLU A 279 -16.77 -5.17 4.95
C GLU A 279 -16.01 -3.96 4.37
N ASP A 280 -15.28 -3.21 5.20
CA ASP A 280 -14.44 -2.11 4.76
C ASP A 280 -13.11 -2.57 4.13
N PHE A 281 -12.77 -3.86 4.27
CA PHE A 281 -11.51 -4.47 3.83
C PHE A 281 -11.79 -5.57 2.80
N HIS A 282 -11.04 -5.55 1.70
CA HIS A 282 -11.24 -6.50 0.60
C HIS A 282 -9.96 -7.24 0.26
N ASP A 283 -10.02 -8.56 0.25
CA ASP A 283 -8.98 -9.38 -0.33
C ASP A 283 -8.88 -9.08 -1.84
N ALA A 284 -7.66 -8.82 -2.33
CA ALA A 284 -7.46 -8.35 -3.69
C ALA A 284 -6.38 -9.13 -4.45
N ARG A 285 -6.65 -9.37 -5.73
CA ARG A 285 -5.66 -9.79 -6.74
C ARG A 285 -5.11 -8.53 -7.39
N LEU A 286 -3.82 -8.29 -7.28
CA LEU A 286 -3.21 -7.10 -7.87
C LEU A 286 -2.46 -7.43 -9.15
N LEU A 287 -2.67 -6.60 -10.16
CA LEU A 287 -1.84 -6.57 -11.34
C LEU A 287 -0.56 -5.80 -11.01
N GLN A 288 0.57 -6.52 -10.99
CA GLN A 288 1.88 -5.98 -10.70
C GLN A 288 2.46 -5.36 -11.96
N VAL A 289 2.48 -4.02 -12.01
CA VAL A 289 2.90 -3.25 -13.19
C VAL A 289 4.30 -2.69 -13.06
N ASN A 290 4.91 -2.38 -14.21
CA ASN A 290 6.25 -1.79 -14.35
C ASN A 290 6.25 -0.25 -14.42
N GLY A 291 5.10 0.41 -14.35
CA GLY A 291 5.03 1.87 -14.44
C GLY A 291 3.64 2.44 -14.18
N LEU A 292 3.50 3.74 -14.44
CA LEU A 292 2.23 4.43 -14.30
C LEU A 292 1.26 3.97 -15.39
N PHE A 293 0.08 3.50 -14.96
CA PHE A 293 -0.97 3.04 -15.85
C PHE A 293 -1.89 4.21 -16.24
N ASN A 294 -1.80 4.66 -17.49
CA ASN A 294 -2.62 5.73 -18.07
C ASN A 294 -3.24 5.23 -19.39
N PRO A 295 -4.42 4.56 -19.36
CA PRO A 295 -5.05 3.98 -20.55
C PRO A 295 -5.18 4.93 -21.73
N SER A 296 -5.45 6.22 -21.49
CA SER A 296 -5.59 7.24 -22.53
C SER A 296 -4.33 7.44 -23.38
N GLU A 297 -3.16 7.03 -22.89
CA GLU A 297 -1.85 7.16 -23.56
C GLU A 297 -1.30 5.81 -24.04
N MET A 298 -2.05 4.72 -23.88
CA MET A 298 -1.58 3.36 -24.23
C MET A 298 -1.84 3.01 -25.69
N PRO A 299 -0.96 2.22 -26.33
CA PRO A 299 -0.97 1.98 -27.78
C PRO A 299 -2.10 1.06 -28.28
N GLY A 300 -3.17 0.83 -27.52
CA GLY A 300 -4.29 0.01 -27.98
C GLY A 300 -5.44 -0.11 -26.98
N GLU A 301 -6.59 -0.50 -27.50
CA GLU A 301 -7.81 -0.78 -26.71
C GLU A 301 -7.82 -2.20 -26.13
N ALA A 302 -6.78 -3.00 -26.38
CA ALA A 302 -6.69 -4.40 -25.98
C ALA A 302 -5.39 -4.71 -25.22
N ALA A 303 -5.51 -5.54 -24.18
CA ALA A 303 -4.41 -6.25 -23.55
C ALA A 303 -4.22 -7.64 -24.20
N LEU A 304 -3.00 -8.17 -24.12
CA LEU A 304 -2.63 -9.49 -24.60
C LEU A 304 -2.43 -10.42 -23.41
N ILE A 305 -3.20 -11.50 -23.33
CA ILE A 305 -2.98 -12.56 -22.36
C ILE A 305 -1.92 -13.50 -22.94
N ARG A 306 -0.87 -13.81 -22.17
CA ARG A 306 0.20 -14.74 -22.56
C ARG A 306 0.52 -15.77 -21.48
#